data_AF-A0A848BV75-F1
#
_entry.id   AF-A0A848BV75-F1
#
_cell.length_a   1.000
_cell.length_b   1.000
_cell.length_c   1.000
_cell.angle_alpha   90.00
_cell.angle_beta   90.00
_cell.angle_gamma   90.00
#
_symmetry.space_group_name_H-M   'P 1'
#
loop_
_entity.id
_entity.type
_entity.pdbx_description
1 polymer ?
#
loop_
_entity_poly.entity_id
_entity_poly.type
_entity_poly.pdbx_seq_one_letter_code
_entity_poly.pdbx_strand_id
1 'polypeptide(L)'
;MDIRALEKTNKIGYIFDIFYQGKYFDSFDEVTNKKSVKGQFKNLMNSLGFTWAKGIQQGGRTDAKVSGSNCLYVSSTFSRDIQKIISEFNNLAKGEMKITRYRKTFPNLVFPDYVKQRKYIYQYPKKLITRSEEEIKNLCSEYSGTYDVSIFTDSKGENLKEHIRTVEITYENGQLIFLGDSFMPKQVRITSGFILTGDKTPLPGKYLKLHSIILEDELLNNIFTEVDDLKIDNVEKIEKNSLGDTYLLYVNPSKKGEVIGKNGSNIKKLKKSLGNVIVREYDFI
;
A
#
# COMPACT_ATOMS: atom_id res chain seq x y z
N MET A 1 10.37 -6.51 -15.70
CA MET A 1 10.36 -7.73 -14.86
C MET A 1 10.59 -8.96 -15.73
N ASP A 2 11.32 -9.99 -15.26
CA ASP A 2 11.54 -11.23 -16.03
C ASP A 2 10.31 -12.16 -15.98
N ILE A 3 9.60 -12.28 -17.10
CA ILE A 3 8.42 -13.17 -17.24
C ILE A 3 8.78 -14.63 -16.96
N ARG A 4 9.99 -15.10 -17.31
CA ARG A 4 10.40 -16.49 -17.05
C ARG A 4 10.50 -16.79 -15.55
N ALA A 5 10.91 -15.80 -14.75
CA ALA A 5 10.91 -15.93 -13.30
C ALA A 5 9.48 -16.06 -12.75
N LEU A 6 8.52 -15.36 -13.35
CA LEU A 6 7.10 -15.44 -12.99
C LEU A 6 6.45 -16.78 -13.36
N GLU A 7 6.84 -17.39 -14.48
CA GLU A 7 6.36 -18.71 -14.88
C GLU A 7 6.79 -19.81 -13.91
N LYS A 8 7.98 -19.67 -13.31
CA LYS A 8 8.56 -20.65 -12.37
C LYS A 8 8.02 -20.56 -10.94
N THR A 9 7.25 -19.51 -10.62
CA THR A 9 6.72 -19.31 -9.28
C THR A 9 5.20 -19.35 -9.27
N ASN A 10 4.61 -19.95 -8.24
CA ASN A 10 3.17 -19.87 -7.95
C ASN A 10 2.79 -18.61 -7.17
N LYS A 11 3.74 -17.70 -6.91
CA LYS A 11 3.51 -16.50 -6.12
C LYS A 11 2.70 -15.46 -6.89
N ILE A 12 1.85 -14.74 -6.18
CA ILE A 12 1.13 -13.54 -6.62
C ILE A 12 1.43 -12.40 -5.63
N GLY A 13 1.59 -11.19 -6.16
CA GLY A 13 1.64 -9.98 -5.35
C GLY A 13 0.24 -9.50 -5.05
N TYR A 14 -0.05 -9.20 -3.78
CA TYR A 14 -1.29 -8.55 -3.36
C TYR A 14 -0.98 -7.21 -2.75
N ILE A 15 -1.71 -6.18 -3.15
CA ILE A 15 -1.75 -4.88 -2.50
C ILE A 15 -3.11 -4.77 -1.82
N PHE A 16 -3.11 -4.67 -0.49
CA PHE A 16 -4.29 -4.40 0.31
C PHE A 16 -4.32 -2.92 0.67
N ASP A 17 -5.34 -2.22 0.20
CA ASP A 17 -5.63 -0.89 0.70
C ASP A 17 -6.39 -1.05 2.01
N ILE A 18 -5.84 -0.50 3.07
CA ILE A 18 -6.37 -0.60 4.42
C ILE A 18 -6.70 0.77 4.97
N PHE A 19 -7.73 0.83 5.80
CA PHE A 19 -7.98 1.93 6.71
C PHE A 19 -7.84 1.43 8.15
N TYR A 20 -7.25 2.23 9.03
CA TYR A 20 -7.18 1.93 10.45
C TYR A 20 -7.35 3.18 11.32
N GLN A 21 -7.97 2.99 12.48
CA GLN A 21 -8.12 4.03 13.50
C GLN A 21 -6.93 3.98 14.46
N GLY A 22 -6.07 4.99 14.42
CA GLY A 22 -4.81 5.02 15.18
C GLY A 22 -4.99 4.88 16.69
N LYS A 23 -6.15 5.25 17.24
CA LYS A 23 -6.45 5.15 18.68
C LYS A 23 -6.36 3.72 19.25
N TYR A 24 -6.45 2.68 18.41
CA TYR A 24 -6.37 1.27 18.83
C TYR A 24 -4.97 0.65 18.69
N PHE A 25 -3.99 1.41 18.19
CA PHE A 25 -2.67 0.88 17.85
C PHE A 25 -1.56 1.72 18.47
N ASP A 26 -0.57 1.03 19.04
CA ASP A 26 0.61 1.64 19.67
C ASP A 26 1.68 2.01 18.64
N SER A 27 1.68 1.33 17.49
CA SER A 27 2.65 1.51 16.41
C SER A 27 2.11 1.00 15.09
N PHE A 28 2.74 1.39 13.99
CA PHE A 28 2.46 0.80 12.69
C PHE A 28 3.16 -0.56 12.52
N ASP A 29 4.49 -0.59 12.73
CA ASP A 29 5.30 -1.82 12.65
C ASP A 29 5.17 -2.67 13.92
N GLU A 30 5.41 -3.99 13.79
CA GLU A 30 5.44 -4.97 14.88
C GLU A 30 6.48 -4.58 15.95
N VAL A 31 6.03 -4.48 17.20
CA VAL A 31 6.87 -4.24 18.38
C VAL A 31 6.45 -5.24 19.45
N THR A 32 7.42 -5.83 20.15
CA THR A 32 7.17 -6.80 21.22
C THR A 32 6.20 -6.24 22.26
N ASN A 33 5.20 -7.05 22.64
CA ASN A 33 4.17 -6.73 23.64
C ASN A 33 3.31 -5.49 23.33
N LYS A 34 3.23 -5.05 22.07
CA LYS A 34 2.38 -3.93 21.65
C LYS A 34 1.45 -4.32 20.52
N LYS A 35 0.29 -3.69 20.46
CA LYS A 35 -0.67 -3.91 19.36
C LYS A 35 -0.31 -2.98 18.21
N SER A 36 0.18 -3.55 17.12
CA SER A 36 0.54 -2.79 15.91
C SER A 36 -0.41 -3.04 14.75
N VAL A 37 -0.45 -2.08 13.81
CA VAL A 37 -1.26 -2.17 12.58
C VAL A 37 -0.85 -3.40 11.77
N LYS A 38 0.45 -3.57 11.50
CA LYS A 38 0.95 -4.74 10.75
C LYS A 38 0.74 -6.05 11.48
N GLY A 39 0.98 -6.07 12.80
CA GLY A 39 0.81 -7.27 13.62
C GLY A 39 -0.64 -7.74 13.61
N GLN A 40 -1.58 -6.81 13.81
CA GLN A 40 -3.01 -7.12 13.76
C GLN A 40 -3.44 -7.62 12.38
N PHE A 41 -3.01 -6.94 11.31
CA PHE A 41 -3.29 -7.39 9.93
C PHE A 41 -2.79 -8.82 9.70
N LYS A 42 -1.52 -9.08 10.04
CA LYS A 42 -0.89 -10.40 9.89
C LYS A 42 -1.62 -11.49 10.69
N ASN A 43 -1.96 -11.21 11.95
CA ASN A 43 -2.63 -12.17 12.83
C ASN A 43 -4.02 -12.55 12.31
N LEU A 44 -4.81 -11.56 11.88
CA LEU A 44 -6.13 -11.80 11.29
C LEU A 44 -6.03 -12.59 9.98
N MET A 45 -5.15 -12.18 9.07
CA MET A 45 -4.92 -12.90 7.81
C MET A 45 -4.45 -14.34 8.05
N ASN A 46 -3.59 -14.58 9.06
CA ASN A 46 -3.17 -15.93 9.47
C ASN A 46 -4.36 -16.77 9.97
N SER A 47 -5.21 -16.21 10.83
CA SER A 47 -6.39 -16.93 11.35
C SER A 47 -7.39 -17.33 10.26
N LEU A 48 -7.34 -16.66 9.11
CA LEU A 48 -8.17 -16.93 7.94
C LEU A 48 -7.48 -17.87 6.94
N GLY A 49 -6.29 -18.39 7.26
CA GLY A 49 -5.55 -19.32 6.40
C GLY A 49 -4.86 -18.66 5.20
N PHE A 50 -4.63 -17.34 5.22
CA PHE A 50 -3.84 -16.68 4.18
C PHE A 50 -2.37 -17.15 4.24
N THR A 51 -1.83 -17.54 3.09
CA THR A 51 -0.45 -18.05 2.99
C THR A 51 0.51 -16.95 2.55
N TRP A 52 1.74 -16.97 3.07
CA TRP A 52 2.74 -15.92 2.84
C TRP A 52 3.96 -16.50 2.14
N ALA A 53 4.57 -15.71 1.25
CA ALA A 53 5.86 -16.03 0.66
C ALA A 53 6.98 -15.07 1.11
N LYS A 54 6.63 -13.84 1.47
CA LYS A 54 7.52 -12.81 2.02
C LYS A 54 6.77 -11.96 3.04
N GLY A 55 7.50 -11.22 3.87
CA GLY A 55 6.94 -10.29 4.85
C GLY A 55 6.16 -9.12 4.24
N ILE A 56 5.38 -8.44 5.09
CA ILE A 56 4.54 -7.31 4.72
C ILE A 56 5.38 -6.05 4.49
N GLN A 57 5.27 -5.49 3.29
CA GLN A 57 5.75 -4.15 2.95
C GLN A 57 4.59 -3.15 3.00
N GLN A 58 4.89 -1.85 3.03
CA GLN A 58 3.91 -0.81 3.33
C GLN A 58 4.12 0.44 2.48
N GLY A 59 3.05 1.19 2.26
CA GLY A 59 3.09 2.50 1.61
C GLY A 59 3.69 3.57 2.50
N GLY A 60 3.29 3.64 3.77
CA GLY A 60 3.84 4.57 4.76
C GLY A 60 3.92 3.95 6.15
N ARG A 61 4.85 4.43 6.98
CA ARG A 61 4.89 4.12 8.42
C ARG A 61 4.30 5.30 9.18
N THR A 62 3.34 5.04 10.05
CA THR A 62 2.74 6.10 10.88
C THR A 62 3.17 5.98 12.33
N ASP A 63 3.30 7.13 13.00
CA ASP A 63 3.52 7.20 14.44
C ASP A 63 2.32 6.60 15.22
N ALA A 64 2.54 6.38 16.52
CA ALA A 64 1.48 6.00 17.46
C ALA A 64 0.30 6.96 17.39
N LYS A 65 -0.93 6.43 17.49
CA LYS A 65 -2.20 7.18 17.51
C LYS A 65 -2.57 7.90 16.20
N VAL A 66 -1.75 7.81 15.15
CA VAL A 66 -2.06 8.35 13.82
C VAL A 66 -3.00 7.37 13.10
N SER A 67 -4.11 7.88 12.55
CA SER A 67 -5.00 7.07 11.71
C SER A 67 -4.51 7.06 10.27
N GLY A 68 -4.86 6.06 9.48
CA GLY A 68 -4.32 6.00 8.12
C GLY A 68 -5.15 5.19 7.13
N SER A 69 -5.21 5.70 5.90
CA SER A 69 -5.50 4.94 4.69
C SER A 69 -4.16 4.61 4.02
N ASN A 70 -3.77 3.34 4.03
CA ASN A 70 -2.43 2.90 3.66
C ASN A 70 -2.50 1.72 2.69
N CYS A 71 -1.38 1.39 2.06
CA CYS A 71 -1.24 0.21 1.23
C CYS A 71 -0.31 -0.79 1.90
N LEU A 72 -0.72 -2.05 2.03
CA LEU A 72 0.13 -3.16 2.44
C LEU A 72 0.38 -4.08 1.26
N TYR A 73 1.64 -4.30 0.92
CA TYR A 73 2.03 -5.22 -0.14
C TYR A 73 2.61 -6.51 0.42
N VAL A 74 2.19 -7.62 -0.17
CA VAL A 74 2.63 -8.96 0.23
C VAL A 74 2.86 -9.81 -1.02
N SER A 75 3.86 -10.69 -0.96
CA SER A 75 3.96 -11.80 -1.89
C SER A 75 3.40 -13.04 -1.22
N SER A 76 2.54 -13.77 -1.92
CA SER A 76 1.74 -14.86 -1.35
C SER A 76 1.64 -16.02 -2.34
N THR A 77 1.49 -17.23 -1.82
CA THR A 77 1.13 -18.43 -2.59
C THR A 77 -0.36 -18.77 -2.44
N PHE A 78 -1.16 -17.83 -1.96
CA PHE A 78 -2.59 -18.02 -1.74
C PHE A 78 -3.33 -18.14 -3.06
N SER A 79 -4.07 -19.22 -3.21
CA SER A 79 -4.74 -19.65 -4.44
C SER A 79 -6.24 -19.90 -4.26
N ARG A 80 -6.84 -19.37 -3.19
CA ARG A 80 -8.28 -19.48 -2.90
C ARG A 80 -8.99 -18.13 -3.07
N ASP A 81 -10.26 -18.05 -2.71
CA ASP A 81 -11.06 -16.82 -2.83
C ASP A 81 -10.60 -15.74 -1.82
N ILE A 82 -9.99 -14.69 -2.37
CA ILE A 82 -9.51 -13.54 -1.60
C ILE A 82 -10.64 -12.64 -1.09
N GLN A 83 -11.78 -12.59 -1.80
CA GLN A 83 -12.93 -11.77 -1.40
C GLN A 83 -13.53 -12.30 -0.10
N LYS A 84 -13.64 -13.63 0.01
CA LYS A 84 -14.06 -14.31 1.25
C LYS A 84 -13.15 -13.96 2.43
N ILE A 85 -11.83 -14.03 2.24
CA ILE A 85 -10.85 -13.62 3.27
C ILE A 85 -11.07 -12.17 3.68
N ILE A 86 -11.26 -11.26 2.73
CA ILE A 86 -11.45 -9.83 3.03
C ILE A 86 -12.75 -9.57 3.80
N SER A 87 -13.84 -10.26 3.45
CA SER A 87 -15.11 -10.16 4.15
C SER A 87 -14.97 -10.62 5.61
N GLU A 88 -14.40 -11.81 5.82
CA GLU A 88 -14.18 -12.36 7.15
C GLU A 88 -13.19 -11.52 7.97
N PHE A 89 -12.12 -11.02 7.34
CA PHE A 89 -11.17 -10.09 7.95
C PHE A 89 -11.88 -8.85 8.49
N ASN A 90 -12.71 -8.21 7.67
CA ASN A 90 -13.39 -6.97 8.04
C ASN A 90 -14.39 -7.18 9.18
N ASN A 91 -15.02 -8.36 9.26
CA ASN A 91 -15.88 -8.75 10.37
C ASN A 91 -15.06 -8.94 11.67
N LEU A 92 -13.94 -9.65 11.61
CA LEU A 92 -13.07 -9.91 12.77
C LEU A 92 -12.33 -8.67 13.28
N ALA A 93 -12.05 -7.72 12.40
CA ALA A 93 -11.33 -6.48 12.75
C ALA A 93 -12.18 -5.49 13.57
N LYS A 94 -13.49 -5.72 13.72
CA LYS A 94 -14.41 -4.96 14.59
C LYS A 94 -14.31 -3.43 14.45
N GLY A 95 -14.06 -2.96 13.23
CA GLY A 95 -13.95 -1.53 12.90
C GLY A 95 -12.64 -0.85 13.34
N GLU A 96 -11.71 -1.54 14.01
CA GLU A 96 -10.39 -1.00 14.33
C GLU A 96 -9.56 -0.78 13.04
N MET A 97 -9.70 -1.72 12.12
CA MET A 97 -9.09 -1.76 10.80
C MET A 97 -10.11 -2.29 9.79
N LYS A 98 -9.94 -1.92 8.52
CA LYS A 98 -10.72 -2.44 7.40
C LYS A 98 -9.82 -2.56 6.17
N ILE A 99 -9.91 -3.66 5.42
CA ILE A 99 -9.45 -3.74 4.03
C ILE A 99 -10.55 -3.11 3.16
N THR A 100 -10.21 -2.04 2.46
CA THR A 100 -11.15 -1.29 1.61
C THR A 100 -11.09 -1.73 0.15
N ARG A 101 -9.93 -2.23 -0.30
CA ARG A 101 -9.70 -2.75 -1.64
C ARG A 101 -8.53 -3.72 -1.61
N TYR A 102 -8.50 -4.67 -2.54
CA TYR A 102 -7.28 -5.38 -2.89
C TYR A 102 -6.99 -5.24 -4.38
N ARG A 103 -5.74 -5.40 -4.75
CA ARG A 103 -5.26 -5.43 -6.13
C ARG A 103 -4.22 -6.53 -6.26
N LYS A 104 -4.25 -7.27 -7.37
CA LYS A 104 -3.22 -8.24 -7.70
C LYS A 104 -2.17 -7.59 -8.58
N THR A 105 -0.92 -7.95 -8.38
CA THR A 105 0.22 -7.50 -9.17
C THR A 105 1.31 -8.56 -9.15
N PHE A 106 2.47 -8.25 -9.71
CA PHE A 106 3.59 -9.15 -9.69
C PHE A 106 4.13 -9.40 -8.26
N PRO A 107 4.59 -10.63 -7.97
CA PRO A 107 5.23 -10.95 -6.70
C PRO A 107 6.65 -10.39 -6.61
N ASN A 108 7.18 -10.38 -5.38
CA ASN A 108 8.56 -10.03 -5.03
C ASN A 108 9.00 -8.59 -5.36
N LEU A 109 8.07 -7.65 -5.46
CA LEU A 109 8.38 -6.23 -5.61
C LEU A 109 9.07 -5.69 -4.35
N VAL A 110 9.93 -4.69 -4.53
CA VAL A 110 10.34 -3.77 -3.48
C VAL A 110 9.30 -2.66 -3.45
N PHE A 111 8.22 -2.89 -2.71
CA PHE A 111 7.03 -2.03 -2.77
C PHE A 111 7.27 -0.56 -2.41
N PRO A 112 8.15 -0.20 -1.45
CA PRO A 112 8.47 1.20 -1.15
C PRO A 112 8.95 2.00 -2.36
N ASP A 113 9.61 1.37 -3.32
CA ASP A 113 10.13 2.03 -4.54
C ASP A 113 8.99 2.44 -5.49
N TYR A 114 7.80 1.86 -5.32
CA TYR A 114 6.60 2.18 -6.09
C TYR A 114 5.68 3.19 -5.38
N VAL A 115 6.12 3.78 -4.26
CA VAL A 115 5.38 4.83 -3.58
C VAL A 115 5.89 6.18 -4.05
N LYS A 116 5.12 6.79 -4.95
CA LYS A 116 5.41 8.12 -5.49
C LYS A 116 5.30 9.20 -4.44
N GLN A 117 4.16 9.26 -3.75
CA GLN A 117 3.86 10.31 -2.78
C GLN A 117 2.92 9.82 -1.68
N ARG A 118 2.89 10.57 -0.58
CA ARG A 118 2.01 10.34 0.57
C ARG A 118 1.27 11.63 0.88
N LYS A 119 -0.05 11.54 1.00
CA LYS A 119 -0.88 12.66 1.43
C LYS A 119 -1.22 12.51 2.90
N TYR A 120 -0.83 13.48 3.71
CA TYR A 120 -1.24 13.60 5.10
C TYR A 120 -2.19 14.79 5.28
N ILE A 121 -3.13 14.65 6.21
CA ILE A 121 -4.01 15.73 6.64
C ILE A 121 -3.87 15.88 8.15
N TYR A 122 -3.69 17.11 8.61
CA TYR A 122 -3.60 17.46 10.01
C TYR A 122 -4.74 18.42 10.39
N GLN A 123 -5.64 17.94 11.24
CA GLN A 123 -6.83 18.67 11.68
C GLN A 123 -6.70 19.05 13.17
N TYR A 124 -6.16 20.25 13.43
CA TYR A 124 -5.91 20.72 14.78
C TYR A 124 -7.08 21.53 15.35
N PRO A 125 -7.39 21.47 16.66
CA PRO A 125 -8.47 22.27 17.23
C PRO A 125 -8.23 23.77 17.05
N LYS A 126 -9.19 24.48 16.45
CA LYS A 126 -9.09 25.93 16.15
C LYS A 126 -8.68 26.77 17.36
N LYS A 127 -9.22 26.46 18.54
CA LYS A 127 -8.90 27.17 19.80
C LYS A 127 -7.46 27.04 20.28
N LEU A 128 -6.68 26.12 19.71
CA LEU A 128 -5.28 25.88 20.05
C LEU A 128 -4.33 26.44 18.98
N ILE A 129 -4.85 26.99 17.89
CA ILE A 129 -4.08 27.65 16.85
C ILE A 129 -3.82 29.09 17.33
N THR A 130 -2.57 29.54 17.26
CA THR A 130 -2.18 30.89 17.73
C THR A 130 -1.93 31.86 16.58
N ARG A 131 -1.69 31.34 15.36
CA ARG A 131 -1.46 32.14 14.16
C ARG A 131 -2.72 32.49 13.39
N SER A 132 -2.67 33.59 12.64
CA SER A 132 -3.73 33.95 11.71
C SER A 132 -3.74 33.01 10.49
N GLU A 133 -4.87 32.94 9.79
CA GLU A 133 -4.98 32.13 8.57
C GLU A 133 -4.04 32.62 7.45
N GLU A 134 -3.83 33.93 7.34
CA GLU A 134 -2.91 34.53 6.37
C GLU A 134 -1.47 34.13 6.66
N GLU A 135 -1.03 34.23 7.92
CA GLU A 135 0.30 33.78 8.35
C GLU A 135 0.50 32.29 8.08
N ILE A 136 -0.49 31.46 8.38
CA ILE A 136 -0.45 30.02 8.13
C ILE A 136 -0.25 29.74 6.64
N LYS A 137 -1.02 30.40 5.76
CA LYS A 137 -0.90 30.21 4.31
C LYS A 137 0.46 30.65 3.76
N ASN A 138 0.98 31.78 4.24
CA ASN A 138 2.31 32.26 3.86
C ASN A 138 3.40 31.25 4.26
N LEU A 139 3.35 30.72 5.49
CA LEU A 139 4.27 29.69 5.94
C LEU A 139 4.12 28.37 5.18
N CYS A 140 2.90 27.98 4.80
CA CYS A 140 2.70 26.81 3.96
C CYS A 140 3.45 26.95 2.62
N SER A 141 3.39 28.13 1.99
CA SER A 141 4.13 28.41 0.76
C SER A 141 5.64 28.44 0.97
N GLU A 142 6.12 29.05 2.07
CA GLU A 142 7.56 29.16 2.38
C GLU A 142 8.21 27.79 2.63
N TYR A 143 7.49 26.88 3.31
CA TYR A 143 7.97 25.54 3.66
C TYR A 143 7.51 24.46 2.68
N SER A 144 7.03 24.86 1.50
CA SER A 144 6.83 23.98 0.36
C SER A 144 8.05 24.01 -0.56
N GLY A 145 8.38 22.86 -1.15
CA GLY A 145 9.47 22.71 -2.11
C GLY A 145 10.37 21.53 -1.79
N THR A 146 11.56 21.54 -2.38
CA THR A 146 12.60 20.52 -2.19
C THR A 146 13.72 21.10 -1.35
N TYR A 147 13.86 20.64 -0.11
CA TYR A 147 14.81 21.22 0.85
C TYR A 147 15.20 20.21 1.94
N ASP A 148 16.25 20.56 2.69
CA ASP A 148 16.67 19.79 3.87
C ASP A 148 15.68 19.99 5.02
N VAL A 149 15.00 18.91 5.40
CA VAL A 149 13.96 18.91 6.43
C VAL A 149 14.49 18.55 7.83
N SER A 150 15.81 18.54 8.06
CA SER A 150 16.44 18.19 9.34
C SER A 150 15.94 19.04 10.51
N ILE A 151 15.57 20.30 10.25
CA ILE A 151 14.99 21.18 11.26
C ILE A 151 13.59 20.75 11.75
N PHE A 152 12.97 19.78 11.08
CA PHE A 152 11.64 19.27 11.38
C PHE A 152 11.66 17.79 11.72
N THR A 153 12.69 17.27 12.37
CA THR A 153 12.71 15.86 12.78
C THR A 153 13.18 15.70 14.22
N ASP A 154 13.22 14.46 14.70
CA ASP A 154 13.89 14.13 15.94
C ASP A 154 15.24 13.44 15.69
N SER A 155 15.92 13.07 16.77
CA SER A 155 17.21 12.37 16.71
C SER A 155 17.19 11.11 15.84
N LYS A 156 16.05 10.43 15.70
CA LYS A 156 15.94 9.27 14.80
C LYS A 156 16.04 9.69 13.34
N GLY A 157 15.43 10.81 12.96
CA GLY A 157 15.53 11.33 11.60
C GLY A 157 16.87 11.99 11.31
N GLU A 158 17.48 12.68 12.28
CA GLU A 158 18.82 13.26 12.13
C GLU A 158 19.87 12.20 11.75
N ASN A 159 19.72 10.98 12.28
CA ASN A 159 20.61 9.84 11.99
C ASN A 159 20.36 9.18 10.61
N LEU A 160 19.39 9.64 9.81
CA LEU A 160 19.21 9.14 8.45
C LEU A 160 20.31 9.68 7.53
N LYS A 161 20.55 9.00 6.41
CA LYS A 161 21.57 9.43 5.43
C LYS A 161 21.08 10.55 4.52
N GLU A 162 19.78 10.58 4.24
CA GLU A 162 19.16 11.48 3.29
C GLU A 162 18.14 12.34 4.02
N HIS A 163 18.29 13.66 3.92
CA HIS A 163 17.48 14.65 4.62
C HIS A 163 16.73 15.60 3.68
N ILE A 164 17.01 15.57 2.38
CA ILE A 164 16.29 16.37 1.39
C ILE A 164 14.97 15.67 1.06
N ARG A 165 13.87 16.42 1.10
CA ARG A 165 12.52 15.95 0.76
C ARG A 165 11.81 16.96 -0.12
N THR A 166 10.87 16.48 -0.93
CA THR A 166 9.94 17.33 -1.67
C THR A 166 8.57 17.29 -1.00
N VAL A 167 8.13 18.43 -0.48
CA VAL A 167 6.85 18.55 0.22
C VAL A 167 6.09 19.76 -0.29
N GLU A 168 4.81 19.56 -0.62
CA GLU A 168 3.83 20.61 -0.82
C GLU A 168 2.93 20.67 0.41
N ILE A 169 2.75 21.87 0.96
CA ILE A 169 1.92 22.15 2.13
C ILE A 169 0.83 23.14 1.75
N THR A 170 -0.42 22.82 2.03
CA THR A 170 -1.54 23.74 1.86
C THR A 170 -2.39 23.83 3.13
N TYR A 171 -3.09 24.95 3.30
CA TYR A 171 -4.05 25.14 4.39
C TYR A 171 -5.43 25.42 3.82
N GLU A 172 -6.32 24.44 3.94
CA GLU A 172 -7.66 24.46 3.35
C GLU A 172 -8.69 24.02 4.38
N ASN A 173 -9.81 24.75 4.48
CA ASN A 173 -10.93 24.38 5.36
C ASN A 173 -10.52 24.13 6.83
N GLY A 174 -9.50 24.86 7.33
CA GLY A 174 -8.98 24.72 8.69
C GLY A 174 -8.10 23.48 8.90
N GLN A 175 -7.54 22.90 7.84
CA GLN A 175 -6.69 21.72 7.87
C GLN A 175 -5.38 21.98 7.13
N LEU A 176 -4.27 21.49 7.68
CA LEU A 176 -3.02 21.40 6.93
C LEU A 176 -3.02 20.13 6.10
N ILE A 177 -2.65 20.24 4.83
CA ILE A 177 -2.51 19.14 3.90
C ILE A 177 -1.03 19.08 3.51
N PHE A 178 -0.43 17.91 3.62
CA PHE A 178 0.95 17.67 3.22
C PHE A 178 0.95 16.63 2.12
N LEU A 179 1.50 16.96 0.96
CA LEU A 179 1.75 16.03 -0.14
C LEU A 179 3.26 15.96 -0.35
N GLY A 180 3.86 14.81 -0.14
CA GLY A 180 5.32 14.69 -0.25
C GLY A 180 5.78 13.33 -0.74
N ASP A 181 6.98 13.31 -1.32
CA ASP A 181 7.64 12.10 -1.82
C ASP A 181 7.95 11.13 -0.66
N SER A 182 8.50 11.64 0.43
CA SER A 182 8.69 10.93 1.69
C SER A 182 8.78 11.91 2.87
N PHE A 183 8.67 11.36 4.08
CA PHE A 183 8.66 12.16 5.30
C PHE A 183 9.59 11.53 6.34
N MET A 184 10.35 12.38 7.02
CA MET A 184 11.15 11.99 8.18
C MET A 184 10.28 11.71 9.41
N PRO A 185 10.79 10.98 10.42
CA PRO A 185 10.13 10.80 11.69
C PRO A 185 9.60 12.12 12.27
N LYS A 186 8.33 12.15 12.68
CA LYS A 186 7.64 13.32 13.24
C LYS A 186 7.57 14.58 12.35
N GLN A 187 8.09 14.58 11.13
CA GLN A 187 8.17 15.77 10.27
C GLN A 187 6.86 16.52 10.15
N VAL A 188 5.82 15.83 9.69
CA VAL A 188 4.50 16.46 9.53
C VAL A 188 4.00 17.09 10.83
N ARG A 189 4.28 16.48 11.98
CA ARG A 189 3.80 16.95 13.29
C ARG A 189 4.59 18.15 13.81
N ILE A 190 5.91 18.16 13.59
CA ILE A 190 6.77 19.29 13.99
C ILE A 190 6.52 20.48 13.06
N THR A 191 6.44 20.26 11.74
CA THR A 191 6.08 21.30 10.78
C THR A 191 4.68 21.86 11.07
N SER A 192 3.70 21.01 11.41
CA SER A 192 2.37 21.48 11.84
C SER A 192 2.42 22.32 13.12
N GLY A 193 3.21 21.93 14.12
CA GLY A 193 3.44 22.74 15.32
C GLY A 193 4.02 24.10 14.98
N PHE A 194 5.08 24.07 14.16
CA PHE A 194 5.74 25.28 13.75
C PHE A 194 4.78 26.19 13.00
N ILE A 195 4.00 25.72 12.01
CA ILE A 195 3.08 26.53 11.20
C ILE A 195 1.90 27.06 12.03
N LEU A 196 1.29 26.23 12.89
CA LEU A 196 0.05 26.58 13.58
C LEU A 196 0.25 27.34 14.89
N THR A 197 1.34 27.08 15.61
CA THR A 197 1.59 27.64 16.95
C THR A 197 2.87 28.44 17.07
N GLY A 198 3.80 28.27 16.13
CA GLY A 198 5.15 28.83 16.19
C GLY A 198 6.18 27.92 16.87
N ASP A 199 5.74 26.84 17.51
CA ASP A 199 6.62 25.93 18.25
C ASP A 199 7.11 24.79 17.37
N LYS A 200 8.43 24.57 17.31
CA LYS A 200 9.03 23.39 16.68
C LYS A 200 8.92 22.15 17.57
N THR A 201 7.70 21.86 18.03
CA THR A 201 7.40 20.67 18.84
C THR A 201 6.38 19.79 18.12
N PRO A 202 6.46 18.45 18.26
CA PRO A 202 5.58 17.55 17.54
C PRO A 202 4.16 17.60 18.15
N LEU A 203 3.21 18.20 17.44
CA LEU A 203 1.81 18.22 17.87
C LEU A 203 1.22 16.79 17.95
N PRO A 204 0.12 16.54 18.69
CA PRO A 204 -0.38 15.18 18.94
C PRO A 204 -0.80 14.39 17.68
N GLY A 205 -0.30 13.17 17.53
CA GLY A 205 -0.58 12.30 16.36
C GLY A 205 -2.06 11.95 16.14
N LYS A 206 -2.93 12.08 17.15
CA LYS A 206 -4.38 11.82 17.02
C LYS A 206 -5.09 12.75 16.03
N TYR A 207 -4.49 13.90 15.72
CA TYR A 207 -5.00 14.87 14.75
C TYR A 207 -4.41 14.68 13.34
N LEU A 208 -3.39 13.82 13.21
CA LEU A 208 -2.78 13.46 11.95
C LEU A 208 -3.47 12.24 11.36
N LYS A 209 -3.74 12.31 10.06
CA LYS A 209 -4.21 11.19 9.26
C LYS A 209 -3.31 11.02 8.03
N LEU A 210 -2.79 9.82 7.82
CA LEU A 210 -2.35 9.42 6.48
C LEU A 210 -3.59 9.28 5.60
N HIS A 211 -3.80 10.20 4.69
CA HIS A 211 -5.02 10.26 3.88
C HIS A 211 -4.98 9.32 2.69
N SER A 212 -3.85 9.25 1.99
CA SER A 212 -3.67 8.35 0.84
C SER A 212 -2.20 8.09 0.53
N ILE A 213 -1.96 6.96 -0.14
CA ILE A 213 -0.70 6.61 -0.78
C ILE A 213 -0.90 6.74 -2.29
N ILE A 214 -0.05 7.51 -2.94
CA ILE A 214 0.01 7.65 -4.39
C ILE A 214 1.11 6.72 -4.88
N LEU A 215 0.76 5.83 -5.79
CA LEU A 215 1.66 4.81 -6.32
C LEU A 215 2.14 5.20 -7.72
N GLU A 216 3.30 4.70 -8.09
CA GLU A 216 3.87 4.90 -9.42
C GLU A 216 3.01 4.25 -10.52
N ASP A 217 2.95 4.92 -11.68
CA ASP A 217 2.21 4.42 -12.85
C ASP A 217 2.75 3.06 -13.30
N GLU A 218 4.06 2.80 -13.15
CA GLU A 218 4.66 1.50 -13.42
C GLU A 218 3.95 0.37 -12.65
N LEU A 219 3.63 0.57 -11.37
CA LEU A 219 2.91 -0.41 -10.58
C LEU A 219 1.45 -0.53 -11.01
N LEU A 220 0.80 0.61 -11.27
CA LEU A 220 -0.62 0.67 -11.68
C LEU A 220 -0.85 -0.02 -13.03
N ASN A 221 0.10 0.11 -13.95
CA ASN A 221 0.13 -0.56 -15.25
C ASN A 221 0.23 -2.08 -15.12
N ASN A 222 0.73 -2.58 -13.98
CA ASN A 222 0.92 -3.99 -13.68
C ASN A 222 -0.11 -4.54 -12.67
N ILE A 223 -1.26 -3.89 -12.53
CA ILE A 223 -2.39 -4.42 -11.77
C ILE A 223 -3.20 -5.38 -12.64
N PHE A 224 -3.49 -6.56 -12.11
CA PHE A 224 -4.31 -7.57 -12.77
C PHE A 224 -5.80 -7.36 -12.49
N THR A 225 -6.60 -7.47 -13.54
CA THR A 225 -8.07 -7.39 -13.53
C THR A 225 -8.67 -8.56 -14.29
N GLU A 226 -9.86 -8.99 -13.89
CA GLU A 226 -10.56 -10.14 -14.48
C GLU A 226 -11.04 -9.85 -15.90
N VAL A 227 -11.06 -10.88 -16.74
CA VAL A 227 -11.46 -10.84 -18.14
C VAL A 227 -12.61 -11.82 -18.36
N ASP A 228 -13.82 -11.30 -18.50
CA ASP A 228 -15.05 -12.12 -18.59
C ASP A 228 -15.42 -12.50 -20.05
N ASP A 229 -14.92 -11.75 -21.03
CA ASP A 229 -15.25 -11.88 -22.45
C ASP A 229 -14.35 -12.87 -23.22
N LEU A 230 -13.28 -13.35 -22.58
CA LEU A 230 -12.35 -14.32 -23.16
C LEU A 230 -12.56 -15.70 -22.52
N LYS A 231 -12.79 -16.72 -23.36
CA LYS A 231 -12.89 -18.12 -22.92
C LYS A 231 -11.79 -18.95 -23.58
N ILE A 232 -11.10 -19.74 -22.76
CA ILE A 232 -10.06 -20.68 -23.19
C ILE A 232 -10.38 -22.03 -22.55
N ASP A 233 -10.36 -23.09 -23.35
CA ASP A 233 -10.62 -24.45 -22.85
C ASP A 233 -9.73 -24.79 -21.66
N ASN A 234 -10.33 -25.41 -20.64
CA ASN A 234 -9.68 -25.81 -19.40
C ASN A 234 -9.08 -24.66 -18.55
N VAL A 235 -9.46 -23.41 -18.84
CA VAL A 235 -9.13 -22.23 -18.02
C VAL A 235 -10.39 -21.73 -17.33
N GLU A 236 -10.33 -21.67 -16.01
CA GLU A 236 -11.47 -21.36 -15.15
C GLU A 236 -11.63 -19.85 -14.95
N LYS A 237 -10.49 -19.14 -14.87
CA LYS A 237 -10.45 -17.69 -14.68
C LYS A 237 -9.29 -17.08 -15.43
N ILE A 238 -9.51 -15.91 -16.01
CA ILE A 238 -8.50 -15.13 -16.72
C ILE A 238 -8.38 -13.77 -16.07
N GLU A 239 -7.14 -13.34 -15.81
CA GLU A 239 -6.85 -11.95 -15.45
C GLU A 239 -5.80 -11.38 -16.42
N LYS A 240 -5.87 -10.08 -16.71
CA LYS A 240 -4.86 -9.36 -17.51
C LYS A 240 -4.36 -8.13 -16.77
N ASN A 241 -3.09 -7.78 -16.98
CA ASN A 241 -2.58 -6.51 -16.45
C ASN A 241 -3.21 -5.31 -17.18
N SER A 242 -3.13 -4.13 -16.58
CA SER A 242 -3.69 -2.90 -17.14
C SER A 242 -3.16 -2.55 -18.54
N LEU A 243 -1.92 -2.94 -18.88
CA LEU A 243 -1.36 -2.77 -20.23
C LEU A 243 -1.93 -3.77 -21.26
N GLY A 244 -2.56 -4.86 -20.81
CA GLY A 244 -3.10 -5.90 -21.68
C GLY A 244 -2.05 -6.77 -22.36
N ASP A 245 -0.79 -6.73 -21.92
CA ASP A 245 0.32 -7.47 -22.51
C ASP A 245 0.65 -8.77 -21.75
N THR A 246 0.06 -8.97 -20.56
CA THR A 246 0.32 -10.10 -19.68
C THR A 246 -0.97 -10.66 -19.09
N TYR A 247 -1.17 -11.96 -19.28
CA TYR A 247 -2.34 -12.71 -18.85
C TYR A 247 -1.98 -13.77 -17.79
N LEU A 248 -2.79 -13.86 -16.75
CA LEU A 248 -2.82 -14.94 -15.77
C LEU A 248 -3.99 -15.88 -16.12
N LEU A 249 -3.68 -17.13 -16.41
CA LEU A 249 -4.67 -18.18 -16.65
C LEU A 249 -4.74 -19.09 -15.42
N TYR A 250 -5.86 -19.06 -14.71
CA TYR A 250 -6.10 -19.90 -13.55
C TYR A 250 -6.76 -21.21 -14.00
N VAL A 251 -6.12 -22.32 -13.66
CA VAL A 251 -6.50 -23.66 -14.11
C VAL A 251 -6.61 -24.60 -12.93
N ASN A 252 -7.48 -25.60 -13.06
CA ASN A 252 -7.44 -26.75 -12.16
C ASN A 252 -6.09 -27.48 -12.32
N PRO A 253 -5.41 -27.87 -11.22
CA PRO A 253 -4.14 -28.60 -11.29
C PRO A 253 -4.15 -29.82 -12.23
N SER A 254 -5.26 -30.57 -12.26
CA SER A 254 -5.43 -31.74 -13.12
C SER A 254 -5.44 -31.41 -14.62
N LYS A 255 -5.81 -30.18 -14.98
CA LYS A 255 -5.96 -29.70 -16.36
C LYS A 255 -4.78 -28.88 -16.88
N LYS A 256 -3.84 -28.52 -16.01
CA LYS A 256 -2.66 -27.71 -16.36
C LYS A 256 -1.86 -28.29 -17.54
N GLY A 257 -1.68 -29.61 -17.58
CA GLY A 257 -0.96 -30.29 -18.66
C GLY A 257 -1.62 -30.11 -20.03
N GLU A 258 -2.96 -30.11 -20.08
CA GLU A 258 -3.74 -29.90 -21.31
C GLU A 258 -3.61 -28.45 -21.81
N VAL A 259 -3.66 -27.48 -20.89
CA VAL A 259 -3.50 -26.04 -21.22
C VAL A 259 -2.08 -25.73 -21.72
N ILE A 260 -1.05 -26.34 -21.11
CA ILE A 260 0.34 -26.14 -21.56
C ILE A 260 0.59 -26.87 -22.89
N GLY A 261 0.08 -28.09 -23.03
CA GLY A 261 0.28 -28.96 -24.18
C GLY A 261 1.66 -29.62 -24.21
N LYS A 262 1.80 -30.68 -25.02
CA LYS A 262 3.08 -31.40 -25.21
C LYS A 262 4.16 -30.43 -25.69
N ASN A 263 5.30 -30.37 -24.98
CA ASN A 263 6.41 -29.44 -25.24
C ASN A 263 5.98 -27.95 -25.30
N GLY A 264 4.91 -27.59 -24.58
CA GLY A 264 4.37 -26.22 -24.53
C GLY A 264 3.69 -25.78 -25.83
N SER A 265 3.22 -26.70 -26.68
CA SER A 265 2.64 -26.36 -27.97
C SER A 265 1.41 -25.45 -27.85
N ASN A 266 0.53 -25.70 -26.88
CA ASN A 266 -0.71 -24.96 -26.69
C ASN A 266 -0.42 -23.57 -26.11
N ILE A 267 0.42 -23.49 -25.06
CA ILE A 267 0.79 -22.20 -24.47
C ILE A 267 1.53 -21.30 -25.47
N LYS A 268 2.35 -21.86 -26.37
CA LYS A 268 3.01 -21.11 -27.45
C LYS A 268 2.01 -20.50 -28.43
N LYS A 269 0.89 -21.17 -28.72
CA LYS A 269 -0.19 -20.62 -29.56
C LYS A 269 -0.89 -19.47 -28.84
N LEU A 270 -1.25 -19.65 -27.57
CA LEU A 270 -1.88 -18.61 -26.75
C LEU A 270 -0.99 -17.36 -26.64
N LYS A 271 0.32 -17.53 -26.48
CA LYS A 271 1.26 -16.39 -26.44
C LYS A 271 1.31 -15.58 -27.73
N LYS A 272 1.06 -16.21 -28.89
CA LYS A 272 0.99 -15.49 -30.17
C LYS A 272 -0.24 -14.59 -30.28
N SER A 273 -1.35 -14.96 -29.64
CA SER A 273 -2.59 -14.19 -29.68
C SER A 273 -2.72 -13.20 -28.52
N LEU A 274 -2.21 -13.53 -27.32
CA LEU A 274 -2.44 -12.79 -26.08
C LEU A 274 -1.18 -12.08 -25.55
N GLY A 275 0.01 -12.32 -26.11
CA GLY A 275 1.26 -11.80 -25.55
C GLY A 275 1.83 -12.69 -24.44
N ASN A 276 2.19 -12.12 -23.30
CA ASN A 276 2.73 -12.91 -22.19
C ASN A 276 1.59 -13.69 -21.52
N VAL A 277 1.78 -15.00 -21.35
CA VAL A 277 0.79 -15.87 -20.71
C VAL A 277 1.47 -16.66 -19.60
N ILE A 278 0.89 -16.58 -18.41
CA ILE A 278 1.35 -17.22 -17.19
C ILE A 278 0.23 -18.11 -16.66
N VAL A 279 0.51 -19.40 -16.49
CA VAL A 279 -0.46 -20.35 -15.95
C VAL A 279 -0.32 -20.44 -14.43
N ARG A 280 -1.45 -20.42 -13.72
CA ARG A 280 -1.56 -20.50 -12.27
C ARG A 280 -2.53 -21.60 -11.89
N GLU A 281 -2.16 -22.36 -10.87
CA GLU A 281 -3.08 -23.29 -10.23
C GLU A 281 -4.00 -22.50 -9.29
N TYR A 282 -5.28 -22.82 -9.32
CA TYR A 282 -6.27 -22.23 -8.43
C TYR A 282 -7.05 -23.35 -7.73
N ASP A 283 -7.20 -23.21 -6.43
CA ASP A 283 -7.95 -24.16 -5.62
C ASP A 283 -9.37 -23.62 -5.43
N PHE A 284 -10.31 -24.22 -6.15
CA PHE A 284 -11.72 -23.81 -6.14
C PHE A 284 -12.49 -24.39 -4.93
N ILE A 285 -11.78 -25.02 -3.98
CA ILE A 285 -12.33 -25.67 -2.77
C ILE A 285 -12.39 -24.73 -1.54
#